data_AF-A0A1F8T3R8-F1
#
_entry.id   AF-A0A1F8T3R8-F1
#
_cell.length_a   1.000
_cell.length_b   1.000
_cell.length_c   1.000
_cell.angle_alpha   90.00
_cell.angle_beta   90.00
_cell.angle_gamma   90.00
#
_symmetry.space_group_name_H-M   'P 1'
#
loop_
_entity.id
_entity.type
_entity.pdbx_description
1 polymer ?
#
loop_
_entity_poly.entity_id
_entity_poly.type
_entity_poly.pdbx_seq_one_letter_code
_entity_poly.pdbx_strand_id
1 'polypeptide(L)'
;MLPSAASDLYRDIGLASLARIRQKWLYYRAQVPELANFVDASLAELEQQVGQFTGEGLVASHNDICNANWLLTPEGQLYLIDLESMALGDPALDIGATLWWYYPPELRQRFLEIVGYANDEAFQFRMRVRMAMHCLDIALPREQSFDEFTPESFARWLTDFRAALNGKENPEGYI
;
A
#
# COMPACT_ATOMS: atom_id res chain seq x y z
N MET A 1 12.46 0.98 20.33
CA MET A 1 11.83 2.25 19.89
C MET A 1 11.66 2.16 18.39
N LEU A 2 10.58 2.73 17.84
CA LEU A 2 10.39 2.78 16.38
C LEU A 2 11.50 3.62 15.73
N PRO A 3 11.92 3.29 14.50
CA PRO A 3 12.83 4.14 13.74
C PRO A 3 12.26 5.55 13.60
N SER A 4 13.11 6.56 13.76
CA SER A 4 12.69 7.95 13.52
C SER A 4 12.44 8.16 12.04
N ALA A 5 11.33 8.80 11.70
CA ALA A 5 11.07 9.27 10.34
C ALA A 5 11.99 10.46 10.02
N ALA A 6 12.41 10.59 8.75
CA ALA A 6 13.23 11.71 8.29
C ALA A 6 12.42 13.02 8.09
N SER A 7 11.10 12.91 8.04
CA SER A 7 10.12 13.99 7.93
C SER A 7 8.79 13.49 8.51
N ASP A 8 7.97 14.41 9.03
CA ASP A 8 6.62 14.10 9.53
C ASP A 8 5.53 14.31 8.47
N LEU A 9 5.90 14.80 7.27
CA LEU A 9 4.97 15.07 6.18
C LEU A 9 4.63 13.80 5.39
N TYR A 10 3.33 13.59 5.13
CA TYR A 10 2.88 12.44 4.33
C TYR A 10 3.49 12.41 2.93
N ARG A 11 3.67 13.58 2.31
CA ARG A 11 4.32 13.72 1.00
C ARG A 11 5.75 13.16 1.01
N ASP A 12 6.54 13.53 2.00
CA ASP A 12 7.96 13.18 2.04
C ASP A 12 8.14 11.68 2.25
N ILE A 13 7.37 11.10 3.17
CA ILE A 13 7.35 9.64 3.39
C ILE A 13 6.80 8.91 2.16
N GLY A 14 5.78 9.45 1.51
CA GLY A 14 5.27 8.96 0.24
C GLY A 14 6.33 8.90 -0.85
N LEU A 15 7.07 9.99 -1.06
CA LEU A 15 8.11 10.07 -2.07
C LEU A 15 9.27 9.12 -1.77
N ALA A 16 9.66 9.02 -0.50
CA ALA A 16 10.69 8.08 -0.06
C ALA A 16 10.28 6.61 -0.33
N SER A 17 9.03 6.24 -0.03
CA SER A 17 8.48 4.92 -0.38
C SER A 17 8.48 4.68 -1.88
N LEU A 18 8.01 5.65 -2.68
CA LEU A 18 7.93 5.52 -4.13
C LEU A 18 9.32 5.37 -4.78
N ALA A 19 10.32 6.07 -4.25
CA ALA A 19 11.71 5.96 -4.70
C ALA A 19 12.26 4.53 -4.50
N ARG A 20 11.94 3.88 -3.37
CA ARG A 20 12.32 2.48 -3.12
C ARG A 20 11.66 1.53 -4.11
N ILE A 21 10.35 1.68 -4.34
CA ILE A 21 9.61 0.88 -5.33
C ILE A 21 10.21 1.06 -6.73
N ARG A 22 10.54 2.29 -7.12
CA ARG A 22 11.19 2.60 -8.40
C ARG A 22 12.55 1.91 -8.52
N GLN A 23 13.38 1.96 -7.46
CA GLN A 23 14.68 1.27 -7.46
C GLN A 23 14.53 -0.25 -7.60
N LYS A 24 13.58 -0.84 -6.86
CA LYS A 24 13.23 -2.25 -6.95
C LYS A 24 12.78 -2.65 -8.36
N TRP A 25 11.90 -1.85 -8.96
CA TRP A 25 11.39 -2.05 -10.30
C TRP A 25 12.50 -2.08 -11.37
N LEU A 26 13.53 -1.24 -11.25
CA LEU A 26 14.63 -1.19 -12.23
C LEU A 26 15.35 -2.53 -12.41
N TYR A 27 15.42 -3.38 -11.38
CA TYR A 27 16.04 -4.72 -11.47
C TYR A 27 15.25 -5.68 -12.36
N TYR A 28 13.92 -5.55 -12.39
CA TYR A 28 13.02 -6.47 -13.08
C TYR A 28 12.52 -5.93 -14.43
N ARG A 29 12.62 -4.62 -14.63
CA ARG A 29 12.14 -3.89 -15.82
C ARG A 29 12.50 -4.56 -17.15
N ALA A 30 13.75 -5.00 -17.30
CA ALA A 30 14.24 -5.61 -18.55
C ALA A 30 13.62 -6.99 -18.85
N GLN A 31 13.07 -7.67 -17.85
CA GLN A 31 12.49 -9.01 -17.97
C GLN A 31 11.05 -8.97 -18.52
N VAL A 32 10.39 -7.82 -18.45
CA VAL A 32 8.98 -7.61 -18.86
C VAL A 32 8.82 -6.36 -19.75
N PRO A 33 9.49 -6.32 -20.93
CA PRO A 33 9.55 -5.11 -21.77
C PRO A 33 8.17 -4.60 -22.21
N GLU A 34 7.20 -5.50 -22.40
CA GLU A 34 5.83 -5.16 -22.81
C GLU A 34 5.06 -4.38 -21.73
N LEU A 35 5.35 -4.64 -20.46
CA LEU A 35 4.74 -3.95 -19.32
C LEU A 35 5.56 -2.76 -18.84
N ALA A 36 6.80 -2.64 -19.32
CA ALA A 36 7.74 -1.70 -18.73
C ALA A 36 7.29 -0.24 -18.88
N ASN A 37 6.82 0.12 -20.07
CA ASN A 37 6.31 1.48 -20.33
C ASN A 37 5.08 1.81 -19.46
N PHE A 38 4.22 0.82 -19.20
CA PHE A 38 3.06 1.01 -18.33
C PHE A 38 3.49 1.27 -16.89
N VAL A 39 4.41 0.47 -16.34
CA VAL A 39 4.89 0.65 -14.97
C VAL A 39 5.67 1.97 -14.82
N ASP A 40 6.53 2.31 -15.78
CA ASP A 40 7.29 3.56 -15.78
C ASP A 40 6.35 4.79 -15.79
N ALA A 41 5.33 4.79 -16.67
CA ALA A 41 4.35 5.86 -16.73
C ALA A 41 3.53 5.95 -15.43
N SER A 42 3.14 4.81 -14.86
CA SER A 42 2.38 4.76 -13.62
C SER A 42 3.20 5.25 -12.42
N LEU A 43 4.51 4.95 -12.37
CA LEU A 43 5.42 5.48 -11.35
C LEU A 43 5.59 6.99 -11.46
N ALA A 44 5.57 7.55 -12.67
CA ALA A 44 5.60 9.00 -12.87
C ALA A 44 4.27 9.66 -12.45
N GLU A 45 3.13 9.02 -12.75
CA GLU A 45 1.82 9.47 -12.29
C GLU A 45 1.70 9.44 -10.76
N LEU A 46 2.14 8.34 -10.13
CA LEU A 46 2.16 8.22 -8.68
C LEU A 46 3.04 9.29 -8.03
N GLU A 47 4.17 9.66 -8.63
CA GLU A 47 5.02 10.73 -8.12
C GLU A 47 4.30 12.08 -8.11
N GLN A 48 3.54 12.39 -9.16
CA GLN A 48 2.69 13.59 -9.21
C GLN A 48 1.55 13.54 -8.18
N GLN A 49 0.92 12.37 -8.00
CA GLN A 49 -0.16 12.19 -7.02
C GLN A 49 0.35 12.29 -5.58
N VAL A 50 1.47 11.66 -5.25
CA VAL A 50 2.14 11.77 -3.95
C VAL A 50 2.60 13.20 -3.68
N GLY A 51 3.05 13.92 -4.71
CA GLY A 51 3.40 15.34 -4.61
C GLY A 51 2.25 16.24 -4.14
N GLN A 52 1.00 15.78 -4.28
CA GLN A 52 -0.21 16.47 -3.83
C GLN A 52 -0.65 16.08 -2.41
N PHE A 53 0.06 15.16 -1.74
CA PHE A 53 -0.27 14.81 -0.36
C PHE A 53 -0.10 16.01 0.55
N THR A 54 -1.10 16.27 1.38
CA THR A 54 -1.12 17.33 2.37
C THR A 54 -1.24 16.76 3.77
N GLY A 55 -0.63 17.43 4.75
CA GLY A 55 -0.73 17.08 6.17
C GLY A 55 0.47 16.32 6.70
N GLU A 56 0.39 16.06 7.99
CA GLU A 56 1.39 15.41 8.84
C GLU A 56 0.68 14.56 9.91
N GLY A 57 1.45 13.94 10.80
CA GLY A 57 0.91 13.11 11.88
C GLY A 57 1.14 11.63 11.60
N LEU A 58 2.39 11.26 11.38
CA LEU A 58 2.78 9.87 11.22
C LEU A 58 2.42 9.06 12.47
N VAL A 59 1.94 7.85 12.25
CA VAL A 59 1.57 6.92 13.32
C VAL A 59 2.41 5.67 13.24
N ALA A 60 2.40 4.85 14.29
CA ALA A 60 2.96 3.49 14.20
C ALA A 60 2.13 2.68 13.19
N SER A 61 2.71 2.43 12.02
CA SER A 61 2.13 1.63 10.96
C SER A 61 2.84 0.28 10.88
N HIS A 62 2.08 -0.79 10.74
CA HIS A 62 2.56 -2.16 10.56
C HIS A 62 3.31 -2.33 9.24
N ASN A 63 2.87 -1.66 8.16
CA ASN A 63 3.42 -1.71 6.81
C ASN A 63 3.38 -3.09 6.12
N ASP A 64 2.76 -4.10 6.74
CA ASP A 64 2.61 -5.45 6.20
C ASP A 64 1.27 -6.08 6.64
N ILE A 65 0.19 -5.38 6.31
CA ILE A 65 -1.16 -5.81 6.67
C ILE A 65 -1.54 -7.05 5.86
N CYS A 66 -1.60 -8.19 6.54
CA CYS A 66 -2.05 -9.46 6.01
C CYS A 66 -2.83 -10.25 7.08
N ASN A 67 -3.85 -11.01 6.70
CA ASN A 67 -4.60 -11.84 7.65
C ASN A 67 -3.74 -12.91 8.34
N ALA A 68 -2.61 -13.31 7.75
CA ALA A 68 -1.63 -14.19 8.39
C ALA A 68 -0.97 -13.55 9.62
N ASN A 69 -0.95 -12.21 9.68
CA ASN A 69 -0.39 -11.44 10.79
C ASN A 69 -1.45 -11.12 11.87
N TRP A 70 -2.63 -11.73 11.80
CA TRP A 70 -3.76 -11.49 12.71
C TRP A 70 -4.05 -12.73 13.55
N LEU A 71 -4.03 -12.57 14.87
CA LEU A 71 -4.47 -13.60 15.82
C LEU A 71 -5.78 -13.16 16.47
N LEU A 72 -6.85 -13.91 16.20
CA LEU A 72 -8.16 -13.72 16.82
C LEU A 72 -8.36 -14.75 17.95
N THR A 73 -8.58 -14.29 19.17
CA THR A 73 -8.91 -15.20 20.28
C THR A 73 -10.38 -15.61 20.24
N PRO A 74 -10.76 -16.73 20.89
CA PRO A 74 -12.17 -17.11 21.02
C PRO A 74 -13.06 -16.04 21.68
N GLU A 75 -12.48 -15.16 22.50
CA GLU A 75 -13.15 -14.04 23.16
C GLU A 75 -13.31 -12.82 22.24
N GLY A 76 -12.84 -12.88 21.00
CA GLY A 76 -12.95 -11.81 20.01
C GLY A 76 -11.84 -10.77 20.08
N GLN A 77 -10.73 -11.03 20.78
CA GLN A 77 -9.59 -10.11 20.82
C GLN A 77 -8.69 -10.32 19.60
N LEU A 78 -8.43 -9.24 18.86
CA LEU A 78 -7.49 -9.22 17.75
C LEU A 78 -6.10 -8.77 18.23
N TYR A 79 -5.07 -9.52 17.85
CA TYR A 79 -3.66 -9.15 18.00
C TYR A 79 -2.99 -9.09 16.64
N LEU A 80 -2.13 -8.10 16.45
CA LEU A 80 -1.23 -8.00 15.30
C LEU A 80 0.14 -8.58 15.70
N ILE A 81 0.72 -9.40 14.84
CA ILE A 81 2.06 -9.99 14.99
C ILE A 81 2.93 -9.60 13.79
N ASP A 82 4.19 -10.04 13.76
CA ASP A 82 5.14 -9.71 12.69
C ASP A 82 5.39 -8.20 12.52
N LEU A 83 5.90 -7.59 13.59
CA LEU A 83 6.11 -6.14 13.69
C LEU A 83 7.48 -5.70 13.15
N GLU A 84 8.18 -6.54 12.37
CA GLU A 84 9.53 -6.22 11.86
C GLU A 84 9.51 -5.06 10.86
N SER A 85 8.43 -4.95 10.08
CA SER A 85 8.20 -3.87 9.13
C SER A 85 7.62 -2.59 9.77
N MET A 86 7.35 -2.60 11.08
CA MET A 86 6.66 -1.51 11.75
C MET A 86 7.51 -0.23 11.78
N ALA A 87 6.94 0.89 11.35
CA ALA A 87 7.62 2.19 11.30
C ALA A 87 6.62 3.34 11.47
N LEU A 88 7.14 4.56 11.69
CA LEU A 88 6.30 5.75 11.59
C LEU A 88 5.90 5.98 10.13
N GLY A 89 4.60 6.00 9.85
CA GLY A 89 4.06 6.03 8.51
C GLY A 89 2.74 6.78 8.38
N ASP A 90 2.33 6.99 7.13
CA ASP A 90 1.01 7.50 6.78
C ASP A 90 -0.06 6.45 7.12
N PRO A 91 -1.03 6.74 8.01
CA PRO A 91 -2.09 5.79 8.37
C PRO A 91 -2.91 5.31 7.17
N ALA A 92 -2.91 6.05 6.06
CA ALA A 92 -3.60 5.67 4.84
C ALA A 92 -3.08 4.37 4.22
N LEU A 93 -1.83 3.95 4.50
CA LEU A 93 -1.29 2.68 4.00
C LEU A 93 -2.02 1.48 4.63
N ASP A 94 -1.92 1.33 5.95
CA ASP A 94 -2.46 0.15 6.65
C ASP A 94 -3.98 0.12 6.59
N ILE A 95 -4.63 1.28 6.73
CA ILE A 95 -6.09 1.38 6.60
C ILE A 95 -6.50 1.06 5.16
N GLY A 96 -5.79 1.59 4.16
CA GLY A 96 -6.03 1.28 2.75
C GLY A 96 -5.98 -0.22 2.47
N ALA A 97 -4.91 -0.91 2.90
CA ALA A 97 -4.74 -2.35 2.74
C ALA A 97 -5.84 -3.16 3.48
N THR A 98 -6.15 -2.77 4.72
CA THR A 98 -7.21 -3.40 5.52
C THR A 98 -8.55 -3.33 4.81
N LEU A 99 -8.94 -2.14 4.33
CA LEU A 99 -10.23 -1.94 3.66
C LEU A 99 -10.29 -2.56 2.25
N TRP A 100 -9.15 -2.64 1.57
CA TRP A 100 -9.06 -3.18 0.22
C TRP A 100 -9.26 -4.71 0.17
N TRP A 101 -8.60 -5.46 1.06
CA TRP A 101 -8.64 -6.94 1.03
C TRP A 101 -9.55 -7.58 2.06
N TYR A 102 -9.75 -6.96 3.23
CA TYR A 102 -10.31 -7.65 4.40
C TYR A 102 -11.61 -7.04 4.95
N TYR A 103 -12.15 -6.01 4.28
CA TYR A 103 -13.33 -5.31 4.77
C TYR A 103 -14.41 -5.15 3.69
N PRO A 104 -15.67 -5.56 3.97
CA PRO A 104 -16.78 -5.39 3.04
C PRO A 104 -17.00 -3.92 2.67
N PRO A 105 -17.17 -3.57 1.37
CA PRO A 105 -17.37 -2.19 0.92
C PRO A 105 -18.46 -1.42 1.67
N GLU A 106 -19.58 -2.07 1.98
CA GLU A 106 -20.72 -1.50 2.70
C GLU A 106 -20.40 -1.10 4.14
N LEU A 107 -19.35 -1.65 4.74
CA LEU A 107 -18.92 -1.33 6.11
C LEU A 107 -17.78 -0.29 6.16
N ARG A 108 -17.13 0.02 5.04
CA ARG A 108 -15.94 0.90 5.00
C ARG A 108 -16.23 2.30 5.51
N GLN A 109 -17.39 2.88 5.18
CA GLN A 109 -17.77 4.19 5.68
C GLN A 109 -17.84 4.19 7.21
N ARG A 110 -18.44 3.15 7.80
CA ARG A 110 -18.53 3.02 9.25
C ARG A 110 -17.15 2.86 9.89
N PHE A 111 -16.25 2.11 9.26
CA PHE A 111 -14.87 2.01 9.72
C PHE A 111 -14.19 3.38 9.74
N LEU A 112 -14.28 4.14 8.65
CA LEU A 112 -13.70 5.48 8.55
C LEU A 112 -14.27 6.46 9.59
N GLU A 113 -15.55 6.34 9.96
CA GLU A 113 -16.13 7.10 11.09
C GLU A 113 -15.46 6.78 12.41
N ILE A 114 -15.22 5.49 12.69
CA ILE A 114 -14.61 5.03 13.95
C ILE A 114 -13.16 5.53 14.06
N VAL A 115 -12.41 5.49 12.97
CA VAL A 115 -11.00 5.91 12.96
C VAL A 115 -10.81 7.43 12.73
N GLY A 116 -11.89 8.18 12.55
CA GLY A 116 -11.86 9.65 12.45
C GLY A 116 -11.55 10.22 11.07
N TYR A 117 -11.66 9.43 10.00
CA TYR A 117 -11.39 9.84 8.61
C TYR A 117 -12.63 9.84 7.70
N ALA A 118 -13.84 9.74 8.28
CA ALA A 118 -15.08 9.83 7.51
C ALA A 118 -15.18 11.17 6.78
N ASN A 119 -15.50 11.11 5.48
CA ASN A 119 -15.63 12.28 4.59
C ASN A 119 -14.34 13.11 4.45
N ASP A 120 -13.17 12.55 4.78
CA ASP A 120 -11.88 13.18 4.50
C ASP A 120 -11.42 12.79 3.09
N GLU A 121 -11.68 13.66 2.11
CA GLU A 121 -11.29 13.46 0.72
C GLU A 121 -9.76 13.36 0.54
N ALA A 122 -8.98 14.11 1.34
CA ALA A 122 -7.54 14.05 1.27
C ALA A 122 -7.01 12.71 1.78
N PHE A 123 -7.61 12.16 2.84
CA PHE A 123 -7.30 10.82 3.34
C PHE A 123 -7.71 9.73 2.35
N GLN A 124 -8.91 9.81 1.77
CA GLN A 124 -9.35 8.89 0.72
C GLN A 124 -8.43 8.90 -0.50
N PHE A 125 -7.98 10.09 -0.91
CA PHE A 125 -6.98 10.23 -1.96
C PHE A 125 -5.67 9.54 -1.59
N ARG A 126 -5.14 9.79 -0.38
CA ARG A 126 -3.91 9.11 0.09
C ARG A 126 -4.08 7.60 0.15
N MET A 127 -5.20 7.09 0.66
CA MET A 127 -5.47 5.63 0.71
C MET A 127 -5.38 5.01 -0.67
N ARG A 128 -6.05 5.58 -1.67
CA ARG A 128 -6.01 5.06 -3.04
C ARG A 128 -4.59 5.02 -3.61
N VAL A 129 -3.86 6.13 -3.46
CA VAL A 129 -2.50 6.26 -4.00
C VAL A 129 -1.51 5.34 -3.28
N ARG A 130 -1.58 5.30 -1.93
CA ARG A 130 -0.77 4.40 -1.09
C ARG A 130 -1.08 2.94 -1.37
N MET A 131 -2.35 2.60 -1.63
CA MET A 131 -2.75 1.24 -2.01
C MET A 131 -2.17 0.85 -3.36
N ALA A 132 -2.24 1.72 -4.38
CA ALA A 132 -1.61 1.47 -5.67
C ALA A 132 -0.09 1.25 -5.53
N MET A 133 0.59 2.09 -4.74
CA MET A 133 2.01 1.90 -4.44
C MET A 133 2.27 0.56 -3.76
N HIS A 134 1.46 0.19 -2.77
CA HIS A 134 1.60 -1.07 -2.04
C HIS A 134 1.41 -2.29 -2.95
N CYS A 135 0.36 -2.31 -3.78
CA CYS A 135 0.14 -3.37 -4.76
C CYS A 135 1.33 -3.54 -5.71
N LEU A 136 1.91 -2.44 -6.20
CA LEU A 136 3.09 -2.51 -7.06
C LEU A 136 4.32 -3.04 -6.30
N ASP A 137 4.51 -2.65 -5.04
CA ASP A 137 5.62 -3.13 -4.23
C ASP A 137 5.54 -4.64 -3.99
N ILE A 138 4.37 -5.16 -3.60
CA ILE A 138 4.19 -6.60 -3.34
C ILE A 138 4.17 -7.45 -4.62
N ALA A 139 3.89 -6.84 -5.78
CA ALA A 139 4.04 -7.51 -7.08
C ALA A 139 5.51 -7.74 -7.47
N LEU A 140 6.45 -7.14 -6.74
CA LEU A 140 7.89 -7.30 -6.91
C LEU A 140 8.46 -8.13 -5.74
N PRO A 141 9.46 -9.00 -5.97
CA PRO A 141 10.04 -9.83 -4.92
C PRO A 141 10.57 -9.03 -3.73
N ARG A 142 10.29 -9.46 -2.51
CA ARG A 142 10.82 -8.78 -1.31
C ARG A 142 12.35 -8.83 -1.30
N GLU A 143 12.97 -7.74 -0.81
CA GLU A 143 14.40 -7.75 -0.60
C GLU A 143 14.75 -8.82 0.44
N GLN A 144 15.80 -9.59 0.17
CA GLN A 144 16.29 -10.65 1.07
C GLN A 144 15.29 -11.80 1.32
N SER A 145 14.28 -11.98 0.48
CA SER A 145 13.42 -13.16 0.49
C SER A 145 13.83 -14.20 -0.56
N PHE A 146 13.20 -15.38 -0.49
CA PHE A 146 13.28 -16.41 -1.53
C PHE A 146 12.22 -16.21 -2.64
N ASP A 147 11.55 -15.06 -2.68
CA ASP A 147 10.53 -14.80 -3.68
C ASP A 147 11.20 -14.67 -5.06
N GLU A 148 10.70 -15.40 -6.05
CA GLU A 148 11.21 -15.32 -7.42
C GLU A 148 10.31 -14.42 -8.27
N PHE A 149 10.94 -13.55 -9.07
CA PHE A 149 10.18 -12.79 -10.07
C PHE A 149 9.82 -13.71 -11.23
N THR A 150 8.51 -13.82 -11.53
CA THR A 150 7.99 -14.61 -12.65
C THR A 150 7.39 -13.68 -13.71
N PRO A 151 8.14 -13.36 -14.79
CA PRO A 151 7.68 -12.44 -15.84
C PRO A 151 6.31 -12.79 -16.43
N GLU A 152 6.01 -14.08 -16.59
CA GLU A 152 4.79 -14.60 -17.22
C GLU A 152 3.55 -14.31 -16.37
N SER A 153 3.72 -14.24 -15.04
CA SER A 153 2.63 -13.99 -14.10
C SER A 153 2.53 -12.52 -13.70
N PHE A 154 3.53 -11.69 -14.03
CA PHE A 154 3.61 -10.30 -13.56
C PHE A 154 2.38 -9.48 -13.97
N ALA A 155 1.84 -9.69 -15.16
CA ALA A 155 0.61 -9.02 -15.61
C ALA A 155 -0.57 -9.22 -14.65
N ARG A 156 -0.71 -10.44 -14.10
CA ARG A 156 -1.75 -10.80 -13.13
C ARG A 156 -1.49 -10.16 -11.76
N TRP A 157 -0.24 -10.09 -11.34
CA TRP A 157 0.15 -9.41 -10.09
C TRP A 157 -0.13 -7.89 -10.13
N LEU A 158 -0.26 -7.31 -11.32
CA LEU A 158 -0.65 -5.89 -11.49
C LEU A 158 -2.17 -5.65 -11.48
N THR A 159 -3.02 -6.66 -11.28
CA THR A 159 -4.48 -6.50 -11.30
C THR A 159 -4.96 -5.47 -10.28
N ASP A 160 -4.63 -5.65 -9.00
CA ASP A 160 -5.02 -4.71 -7.94
C ASP A 160 -4.36 -3.35 -8.11
N PHE A 161 -3.08 -3.34 -8.52
CA PHE A 161 -2.37 -2.11 -8.84
C PHE A 161 -3.12 -1.27 -9.87
N ARG A 162 -3.56 -1.88 -10.98
CA ARG A 162 -4.33 -1.20 -12.01
C ARG A 162 -5.65 -0.69 -11.48
N ALA A 163 -6.35 -1.47 -10.66
CA ALA A 163 -7.63 -1.06 -10.08
C ALA A 163 -7.45 0.14 -9.16
N ALA A 164 -6.55 0.06 -8.18
CA ALA A 164 -6.27 1.13 -7.23
C ALA A 164 -5.78 2.41 -7.92
N LEU A 165 -4.86 2.29 -8.88
CA LEU A 165 -4.34 3.43 -9.65
C LEU A 165 -5.47 4.19 -10.35
N ASN A 166 -6.44 3.46 -10.94
CA ASN A 166 -7.57 4.03 -11.67
C ASN A 166 -8.79 4.35 -10.78
N GLY A 167 -8.68 4.22 -9.45
CA GLY A 167 -9.79 4.47 -8.53
C GLY A 167 -10.97 3.51 -8.70
N LYS A 168 -10.69 2.29 -9.15
CA LYS A 168 -11.67 1.21 -9.25
C LYS A 168 -11.63 0.36 -7.98
N GLU A 169 -12.72 -0.36 -7.75
CA GLU A 169 -12.81 -1.31 -6.65
C GLU A 169 -11.92 -2.54 -6.85
N ASN A 170 -11.65 -3.25 -5.75
CA ASN A 170 -10.90 -4.50 -5.76
C ASN A 170 -11.59 -5.52 -6.68
N PRO A 171 -10.95 -5.92 -7.79
CA PRO A 171 -11.56 -6.81 -8.78
C PRO A 171 -11.67 -8.26 -8.29
N GLU A 172 -10.88 -8.66 -7.30
CA GLU A 172 -10.88 -10.01 -6.72
C GLU A 172 -11.85 -10.12 -5.52
N GLY A 173 -12.51 -9.02 -5.14
CA GLY A 173 -13.41 -8.97 -3.99
C GLY A 173 -12.68 -8.82 -2.66
N TYR A 174 -13.28 -9.28 -1.57
CA TYR A 174 -12.67 -9.30 -0.24
C TYR A 174 -12.62 -10.74 0.27
N ILE A 175 -11.61 -11.05 1.09
CA ILE A 175 -11.33 -12.40 1.62
C ILE A 175 -11.80 -12.49 3.06
#